data_AF-A0A6J4Q4Z6-F1
#
_entry.id   AF-A0A6J4Q4Z6-F1
#
_cell.length_a   1.000
_cell.length_b   1.000
_cell.length_c   1.000
_cell.angle_alpha   90.00
_cell.angle_beta   90.00
_cell.angle_gamma   90.00
#
_symmetry.space_group_name_H-M   'P 1'
#
loop_
_entity.id
_entity.type
_entity.pdbx_description
1 polymer ?
#
loop_
_entity_poly.entity_id
_entity_poly.type
_entity_poly.pdbx_seq_one_letter_code
_entity_poly.pdbx_strand_id
1 'polypeptide(L)'
;MLRYHTRMEQEKDTYTTAEAGRVLRRSNRRILQMLETGELEGEKDESGRWRIPQRVIHELLPSRPPRKGTANGTSTARQEFLEVSESAVKIQLRMEALQRELGRLEGRLELTAVAESTMRESLERERERADAERERAEALQLEVERLQEQLAEASASQRPSESAPKTVSTEERRSWWRRFFGFG
;
A
#
# COMPACT_ATOMS: atom_id res chain seq x y z
N MET A 1 -73.84 -2.37 35.83
CA MET A 1 -72.53 -3.04 35.96
C MET A 1 -72.38 -4.05 34.83
N LEU A 2 -71.82 -3.66 33.68
CA LEU A 2 -71.52 -4.60 32.60
C LEU A 2 -70.10 -5.10 32.75
N ARG A 3 -69.99 -6.42 32.79
CA ARG A 3 -68.76 -7.22 32.76
C ARG A 3 -67.97 -6.84 31.52
N TYR A 4 -66.78 -6.28 31.70
CA TYR A 4 -65.81 -6.11 30.62
C TYR A 4 -65.48 -7.50 30.08
N HIS A 5 -66.09 -7.85 28.95
CA HIS A 5 -65.65 -8.97 28.14
C HIS A 5 -64.24 -8.64 27.67
N THR A 6 -63.31 -9.45 28.13
CA THR A 6 -61.91 -9.50 27.78
C THR A 6 -61.75 -9.55 26.27
N ARG A 7 -61.71 -8.38 25.63
CA ARG A 7 -61.24 -8.20 24.26
C ARG A 7 -59.71 -8.21 24.27
N MET A 8 -59.16 -9.33 24.74
CA MET A 8 -57.82 -9.77 24.41
C MET A 8 -58.03 -10.93 23.43
N GLU A 9 -58.51 -10.59 22.22
CA GLU A 9 -58.12 -11.34 21.04
C GLU A 9 -56.59 -11.27 21.00
N GLN A 10 -55.95 -12.24 21.66
CA GLN A 10 -54.62 -12.61 21.26
C GLN A 10 -54.78 -12.98 19.79
N GLU A 11 -54.30 -12.12 18.89
CA GLU A 11 -53.91 -12.52 17.54
C GLU A 11 -52.86 -13.63 17.71
N LYS A 12 -53.36 -14.84 17.98
CA LYS A 12 -52.58 -16.06 17.91
C LYS A 12 -52.49 -16.31 16.42
N ASP A 13 -51.35 -15.95 15.84
CA ASP A 13 -51.01 -16.37 14.49
C ASP A 13 -51.17 -17.90 14.42
N THR A 14 -52.25 -18.35 13.77
CA THR A 14 -52.60 -19.76 13.60
C THR A 14 -52.53 -20.09 12.12
N TYR A 15 -51.90 -21.20 11.80
CA TYR A 15 -51.85 -21.73 10.45
C TYR A 15 -53.02 -22.67 10.19
N THR A 16 -53.56 -22.59 8.98
CA THR A 16 -54.38 -23.65 8.41
C THR A 16 -53.52 -24.88 8.09
N THR A 17 -54.14 -26.05 7.92
CA THR A 17 -53.41 -27.27 7.56
C THR A 17 -52.67 -27.15 6.22
N ALA A 18 -53.20 -26.37 5.29
CA ALA A 18 -52.58 -26.09 4.00
C ALA A 18 -51.31 -25.23 4.16
N GLU A 19 -51.36 -24.19 4.99
CA GLU A 19 -50.22 -23.33 5.30
C GLU A 19 -49.14 -24.08 6.08
N ALA A 20 -49.53 -24.85 7.10
CA ALA A 20 -48.65 -25.73 7.85
C ALA A 20 -47.94 -26.74 6.93
N GLY A 21 -48.66 -27.31 5.96
CA GLY A 21 -48.08 -28.22 4.97
C GLY A 21 -47.01 -27.55 4.10
N ARG A 22 -47.24 -26.28 3.70
CA ARG A 22 -46.24 -25.50 2.96
C ARG A 22 -45.00 -25.21 3.80
N VAL A 23 -45.19 -24.79 5.05
CA VAL A 23 -44.09 -24.44 5.96
C VAL A 23 -43.27 -25.66 6.35
N LEU A 24 -43.91 -26.77 6.73
CA LEU A 24 -43.25 -28.02 7.11
C LEU A 24 -42.83 -28.89 5.92
N ARG A 25 -43.14 -28.47 4.68
CA ARG A 25 -42.92 -29.22 3.44
C ARG A 25 -43.49 -30.65 3.50
N ARG A 26 -44.64 -30.83 4.16
CA ARG A 26 -45.37 -32.10 4.27
C ARG A 26 -46.68 -31.99 3.52
N SER A 27 -47.20 -33.11 3.01
CA SER A 27 -48.51 -33.11 2.37
C SER A 27 -49.60 -32.81 3.39
N ASN A 28 -50.68 -32.16 2.94
CA ASN A 28 -51.83 -31.84 3.79
C ASN A 28 -52.40 -33.09 4.49
N ARG A 29 -52.41 -34.25 3.79
CA ARG A 29 -52.79 -35.55 4.37
C ARG A 29 -51.91 -35.95 5.56
N ARG A 30 -50.59 -35.72 5.48
CA ARG A 30 -49.68 -36.02 6.59
C ARG A 30 -49.89 -35.05 7.75
N ILE A 31 -50.18 -33.78 7.49
CA ILE A 31 -50.51 -32.80 8.54
C ILE A 31 -51.79 -33.20 9.29
N LEU A 32 -52.85 -33.61 8.57
CA LEU A 32 -54.08 -34.10 9.19
C LEU A 32 -53.85 -35.35 10.04
N GLN A 33 -53.09 -36.31 9.52
CA GLN A 33 -52.72 -37.51 10.29
C GLN A 33 -51.97 -37.15 11.57
N MET A 34 -51.08 -36.15 11.54
CA MET A 34 -50.34 -35.70 12.73
C MET A 34 -51.24 -35.05 13.77
N LEU A 35 -52.26 -34.30 13.35
CA LEU A 35 -53.27 -33.74 14.25
C LEU A 35 -54.14 -34.85 14.87
N GLU A 36 -54.55 -35.84 14.08
CA GLU A 36 -55.37 -36.97 14.54
C GLU A 36 -54.62 -37.91 15.49
N THR A 37 -53.32 -38.09 15.29
CA THR A 37 -52.46 -38.93 16.14
C THR A 37 -51.90 -38.19 17.35
N GLY A 38 -52.13 -36.88 17.45
CA GLY A 38 -51.58 -36.04 18.53
C GLY A 38 -50.09 -35.72 18.37
N GLU A 39 -49.46 -36.05 17.25
CA GLU A 39 -48.09 -35.65 16.91
C GLU A 39 -47.96 -34.13 16.67
N LEU A 40 -49.07 -33.45 16.36
CA LEU A 40 -49.13 -32.01 16.15
C LEU A 40 -50.33 -31.44 16.93
N GLU A 41 -50.06 -30.44 17.77
CA GLU A 41 -51.12 -29.74 18.49
C GLU A 41 -51.92 -28.84 17.54
N GLY A 42 -53.24 -28.99 17.54
CA GLY A 42 -54.16 -28.08 16.85
C GLY A 42 -55.56 -28.18 17.43
N GLU A 43 -56.37 -27.15 17.17
CA GLU A 43 -57.75 -27.05 17.64
C GLU A 43 -58.68 -26.94 16.44
N LYS A 44 -59.88 -27.52 16.54
CA LYS A 44 -60.91 -27.30 15.51
C LYS A 44 -61.68 -26.03 15.84
N ASP A 45 -61.78 -25.12 14.88
CA ASP A 45 -62.63 -23.95 14.99
C ASP A 45 -64.12 -24.33 15.00
N GLU A 46 -65.00 -23.37 15.27
CA GLU A 46 -66.45 -23.56 15.30
C GLU A 46 -67.03 -24.09 13.96
N SER A 47 -66.27 -23.97 12.87
CA SER A 47 -66.60 -24.51 11.55
C SER A 47 -66.03 -25.91 11.29
N GLY A 48 -65.39 -26.53 12.29
CA GLY A 48 -64.76 -27.85 12.20
C GLY A 48 -63.43 -27.88 11.45
N ARG A 49 -62.83 -26.73 11.13
CA ARG A 49 -61.52 -26.64 10.46
C ARG A 49 -60.40 -26.56 11.48
N TRP A 50 -59.31 -27.27 11.20
CA TRP A 50 -58.13 -27.28 12.06
C TRP A 50 -57.35 -25.95 12.00
N ARG A 51 -57.02 -25.44 13.19
CA ARG A 51 -56.16 -24.28 13.46
C ARG A 51 -54.96 -24.74 14.27
N ILE A 52 -53.78 -24.52 13.72
CA ILE A 52 -52.52 -24.96 14.31
C ILE A 52 -51.78 -23.71 14.82
N PRO A 53 -51.44 -23.61 16.12
CA PRO A 53 -50.67 -22.47 16.61
C PRO A 53 -49.32 -22.36 15.91
N GLN A 54 -48.94 -21.14 15.48
CA GLN A 54 -47.67 -20.90 14.78
C GLN A 54 -46.46 -21.42 15.58
N ARG A 55 -46.45 -21.26 16.92
CA ARG A 55 -45.36 -21.77 17.78
C ARG A 55 -45.06 -23.26 17.54
N VAL A 56 -46.10 -24.08 17.37
CA VAL A 56 -45.98 -25.54 17.21
C VAL A 56 -45.36 -25.87 15.86
N ILE A 57 -45.76 -25.15 14.81
CA ILE A 57 -45.17 -25.30 13.47
C ILE A 57 -43.71 -24.86 13.47
N HIS A 58 -43.37 -23.78 14.17
CA HIS A 58 -42.01 -23.28 14.23
C HIS A 58 -41.09 -24.11 15.13
N GLU A 59 -41.62 -24.77 16.17
CA GLU A 59 -40.91 -25.79 16.95
C GLU A 59 -40.66 -27.05 16.12
N LEU A 60 -41.60 -27.43 15.25
CA LEU A 60 -41.46 -28.57 14.35
C LEU A 60 -40.61 -28.29 13.11
N LEU A 61 -40.33 -27.02 12.79
CA LEU A 61 -39.36 -26.67 11.76
C LEU A 61 -38.01 -27.23 12.22
N PRO A 62 -37.45 -28.22 11.53
CA PRO A 62 -36.11 -28.68 11.87
C PRO A 62 -35.18 -27.49 11.61
N SER A 63 -34.53 -26.95 12.65
CA SER A 63 -33.35 -26.09 12.50
C SER A 63 -32.38 -26.87 11.62
N ARG A 64 -32.38 -26.55 10.33
CA ARG A 64 -31.87 -27.37 9.22
C ARG A 64 -30.68 -28.26 9.62
N PRO A 65 -30.88 -29.57 9.87
CA PRO A 65 -29.83 -30.55 9.69
C PRO A 65 -29.84 -30.97 8.21
N PRO A 66 -28.67 -31.24 7.61
CA PRO A 66 -28.62 -31.73 6.24
C PRO A 66 -29.31 -33.09 6.13
N ARG A 67 -29.86 -33.33 4.93
CA ARG A 67 -30.72 -34.45 4.55
C ARG A 67 -30.24 -35.81 5.10
N LYS A 68 -31.18 -36.56 5.67
CA LYS A 68 -31.00 -37.91 6.22
C LYS A 68 -30.87 -38.93 5.10
N GLY A 69 -29.63 -39.20 4.69
CA GLY A 69 -29.22 -40.41 3.98
C GLY A 69 -27.90 -40.87 4.59
N THR A 70 -27.93 -42.01 5.31
CA THR A 70 -26.79 -42.69 5.96
C THR A 70 -26.14 -41.96 7.16
N ALA A 71 -26.43 -42.43 8.38
CA ALA A 71 -25.95 -41.85 9.64
C ALA A 71 -24.45 -42.09 9.94
N ASN A 72 -23.70 -42.76 9.05
CA ASN A 72 -22.25 -42.94 9.18
C ASN A 72 -21.42 -41.96 8.33
N GLY A 73 -22.02 -41.28 7.33
CA GLY A 73 -21.29 -40.33 6.47
C GLY A 73 -21.40 -38.85 6.89
N THR A 74 -22.31 -38.52 7.80
CA THR A 74 -22.58 -37.14 8.22
C THR A 74 -21.58 -36.59 9.24
N SER A 75 -20.92 -37.45 10.02
CA SER A 75 -19.88 -36.99 10.97
C SER A 75 -18.58 -36.69 10.22
N THR A 76 -18.16 -37.57 9.31
CA THR A 76 -16.98 -37.36 8.45
C THR A 76 -17.16 -36.17 7.52
N ALA A 77 -18.29 -36.06 6.81
CA ALA A 77 -18.52 -34.92 5.92
C ALA A 77 -18.59 -33.55 6.65
N ARG A 78 -19.09 -33.53 7.90
CA ARG A 78 -19.09 -32.31 8.73
C ARG A 78 -17.69 -31.97 9.25
N GLN A 79 -16.91 -32.98 9.61
CA GLN A 79 -15.53 -32.83 10.04
C GLN A 79 -14.64 -32.36 8.87
N GLU A 80 -14.78 -32.95 7.69
CA GLU A 80 -14.13 -32.52 6.45
C GLU A 80 -14.49 -31.07 6.09
N PHE A 81 -15.75 -30.67 6.22
CA PHE A 81 -16.15 -29.28 5.97
C PHE A 81 -15.51 -28.29 6.96
N LEU A 82 -15.41 -28.66 8.24
CA LEU A 82 -14.71 -27.85 9.25
C LEU A 82 -13.21 -27.76 8.97
N GLU A 83 -12.56 -28.88 8.63
CA GLU A 83 -11.14 -28.92 8.26
C GLU A 83 -10.83 -28.10 7.00
N VAL A 84 -11.69 -28.18 5.98
CA VAL A 84 -11.59 -27.35 4.77
C VAL A 84 -11.82 -25.87 5.10
N SER A 85 -12.78 -25.55 5.96
CA SER A 85 -13.02 -24.17 6.42
C SER A 85 -11.82 -23.63 7.22
N GLU A 86 -11.24 -24.41 8.11
CA GLU A 86 -10.03 -24.03 8.86
C GLU A 86 -8.82 -23.87 7.93
N SER A 87 -8.67 -24.75 6.95
CA SER A 87 -7.64 -24.65 5.92
C SER A 87 -7.80 -23.37 5.09
N ALA A 88 -9.03 -23.06 4.65
CA ALA A 88 -9.33 -21.84 3.92
C ALA A 88 -8.99 -20.57 4.73
N VAL A 89 -9.33 -20.55 6.03
CA VAL A 89 -8.97 -19.44 6.92
C VAL A 89 -7.45 -19.32 7.07
N LYS A 90 -6.72 -20.44 7.25
CA LYS A 90 -5.25 -20.44 7.31
C LYS A 90 -4.63 -19.90 6.03
N ILE A 91 -5.16 -20.28 4.87
CA ILE A 91 -4.71 -19.79 3.56
C ILE A 91 -4.96 -18.29 3.45
N GLN A 92 -6.15 -17.81 3.83
CA GLN A 92 -6.48 -16.38 3.82
C GLN A 92 -5.54 -15.58 4.73
N LEU A 93 -5.31 -16.03 5.97
CA LEU A 93 -4.36 -15.39 6.88
C LEU A 93 -2.94 -15.35 6.30
N ARG A 94 -2.51 -16.43 5.63
CA ARG A 94 -1.19 -16.48 4.99
C ARG A 94 -1.12 -15.53 3.79
N MET A 95 -2.16 -15.45 2.97
CA MET A 95 -2.25 -14.51 1.86
C MET A 95 -2.18 -13.05 2.35
N GLU A 96 -2.93 -12.71 3.40
CA GLU A 96 -2.86 -11.36 3.98
C GLU A 96 -1.48 -11.05 4.57
N ALA A 97 -0.83 -12.02 5.21
CA ALA A 97 0.53 -11.85 5.72
C ALA A 97 1.52 -11.57 4.57
N LEU A 98 1.44 -12.34 3.49
CA LEU A 98 2.27 -12.15 2.30
C LEU A 98 2.00 -10.80 1.62
N GLN A 99 0.73 -10.37 1.53
CA GLN A 99 0.40 -9.04 1.00
C GLN A 99 1.01 -7.91 1.83
N ARG A 100 0.99 -8.04 3.17
CA ARG A 100 1.65 -7.07 4.06
C ARG A 100 3.18 -7.07 3.91
N GLU A 101 3.78 -8.25 3.78
CA GLU A 101 5.23 -8.38 3.55
C GLU A 101 5.64 -7.80 2.20
N LEU A 102 4.86 -8.08 1.14
CA LEU A 102 5.08 -7.54 -0.19
C LEU A 102 4.99 -6.01 -0.19
N GLY A 103 3.96 -5.42 0.42
CA GLY A 103 3.87 -3.97 0.56
C GLY A 103 5.04 -3.35 1.35
N ARG A 104 5.58 -4.07 2.35
CA ARG A 104 6.79 -3.62 3.05
C ARG A 104 8.04 -3.67 2.17
N LEU A 105 8.20 -4.71 1.37
CA LEU A 105 9.34 -4.85 0.46
C LEU A 105 9.27 -3.82 -0.68
N GLU A 106 8.09 -3.62 -1.24
CA GLU A 106 7.83 -2.58 -2.26
C GLU A 106 8.18 -1.20 -1.72
N GLY A 107 7.71 -0.84 -0.52
CA GLY A 107 8.05 0.45 0.10
C GLY A 107 9.56 0.61 0.36
N ARG A 108 10.26 -0.46 0.73
CA ARG A 108 11.74 -0.41 0.88
C ARG A 108 12.45 -0.21 -0.46
N LEU A 109 11.97 -0.86 -1.52
CA LEU A 109 12.53 -0.69 -2.86
C LEU A 109 12.32 0.74 -3.36
N GLU A 110 11.13 1.31 -3.15
CA GLU A 110 10.83 2.69 -3.53
C GLU A 110 11.74 3.69 -2.79
N LEU A 111 11.90 3.55 -1.47
CA LEU A 111 12.82 4.39 -0.68
C LEU A 111 14.27 4.27 -1.17
N THR A 112 14.70 3.06 -1.52
CA THR A 112 16.06 2.83 -2.05
C THR A 112 16.22 3.48 -3.42
N ALA A 113 15.22 3.38 -4.29
CA ALA A 113 15.24 4.01 -5.62
C ALA A 113 15.29 5.54 -5.52
N VAL A 114 14.54 6.15 -4.59
CA VAL A 114 14.58 7.60 -4.34
C VAL A 114 15.95 8.02 -3.79
N ALA A 115 16.50 7.27 -2.84
CA ALA A 115 17.83 7.55 -2.30
C ALA A 115 18.91 7.42 -3.38
N GLU A 116 18.83 6.40 -4.23
CA GLU A 116 19.75 6.20 -5.36
C GLU A 116 19.62 7.31 -6.41
N SER A 117 18.39 7.71 -6.75
CA SER A 117 18.14 8.83 -7.67
C SER A 117 18.74 10.13 -7.13
N THR A 118 18.56 10.40 -5.83
CA THR A 118 19.14 11.58 -5.17
C THR A 118 20.66 11.55 -5.20
N MET A 119 21.27 10.37 -4.95
CA MET A 119 22.73 10.20 -5.02
C MET A 119 23.27 10.31 -6.45
N ARG A 120 22.54 9.83 -7.46
CA ARG A 120 22.91 10.01 -8.87
C ARG A 120 22.87 11.48 -9.27
N GLU A 121 21.81 12.18 -8.89
CA GLU A 121 21.61 13.58 -9.21
C GLU A 121 22.64 14.48 -8.50
N SER A 122 23.02 14.17 -7.25
CA SER A 122 24.10 14.90 -6.58
C SER A 122 25.44 14.68 -7.27
N LEU A 123 25.74 13.44 -7.67
CA LEU A 123 26.97 13.10 -8.39
C LEU A 123 27.03 13.78 -9.76
N GLU A 124 25.91 13.83 -10.49
CA GLU A 124 25.81 14.52 -11.78
C GLU A 124 26.07 16.02 -11.62
N ARG A 125 25.44 16.69 -10.64
CA ARG A 125 25.71 18.10 -10.34
C ARG A 125 27.17 18.36 -9.99
N GLU A 126 27.82 17.48 -9.23
CA GLU A 126 29.25 17.64 -8.92
C GLU A 126 30.12 17.44 -10.16
N ARG A 127 29.77 16.52 -11.05
CA ARG A 127 30.47 16.36 -12.35
C ARG A 127 30.33 17.60 -13.21
N GLU A 128 29.12 18.15 -13.35
CA GLU A 128 28.89 19.37 -14.10
C GLU A 128 29.70 20.55 -13.54
N ARG A 129 29.79 20.68 -12.21
CA ARG A 129 30.66 21.70 -11.58
C ARG A 129 32.12 21.47 -11.90
N ALA A 130 32.60 20.23 -11.77
CA ALA A 130 33.99 19.90 -12.06
C ALA A 130 34.34 20.16 -13.54
N ASP A 131 33.43 19.84 -14.46
CA ASP A 131 33.63 20.09 -15.88
C ASP A 131 33.59 21.60 -16.19
N ALA A 132 32.66 22.35 -15.60
CA ALA A 132 32.64 23.81 -15.73
C ALA A 132 33.91 24.48 -15.13
N GLU A 133 34.46 23.94 -14.04
CA GLU A 133 35.73 24.40 -13.47
C GLU A 133 36.91 24.11 -14.39
N ARG A 134 36.94 22.93 -15.03
CA ARG A 134 37.96 22.58 -16.03
C ARG A 134 37.90 23.50 -17.23
N GLU A 135 36.72 23.73 -17.80
CA GLU A 135 36.54 24.64 -18.92
C GLU A 135 37.01 26.07 -18.59
N ARG A 136 36.70 26.56 -17.38
CA ARG A 136 37.20 27.87 -16.90
C ARG A 136 38.71 27.90 -16.77
N ALA A 137 39.31 26.83 -16.24
CA ALA A 137 40.77 26.74 -16.09
C ALA A 137 41.46 26.73 -17.46
N GLU A 138 40.94 25.98 -18.43
CA GLU A 138 41.43 25.95 -19.81
C GLU A 138 41.30 27.32 -20.48
N ALA A 139 40.16 28.00 -20.32
CA ALA A 139 39.97 29.35 -20.85
C ALA A 139 40.96 30.37 -20.26
N LEU A 140 41.22 30.29 -18.95
CA LEU A 140 42.22 31.14 -18.31
C LEU A 140 43.65 30.82 -18.78
N GLN A 141 43.98 29.55 -19.01
CA GLN A 141 45.28 29.16 -19.55
C GLN A 141 45.50 29.73 -20.95
N LEU A 142 44.51 29.61 -21.83
CA LEU A 142 44.57 30.19 -23.17
C LEU A 142 44.72 31.72 -23.14
N GLU A 143 44.04 32.40 -22.20
CA GLU A 143 44.19 33.86 -22.04
C GLU A 143 45.58 34.23 -21.53
N VAL A 144 46.14 33.47 -20.59
CA VAL A 144 47.52 33.67 -20.11
C VAL A 144 48.52 33.47 -21.25
N GLU A 145 48.38 32.41 -22.05
CA GLU A 145 49.22 32.15 -23.22
C GLU A 145 49.14 33.31 -24.23
N ARG A 146 47.92 33.77 -24.54
CA ARG A 146 47.69 34.92 -25.43
C ARG A 146 48.37 36.19 -24.92
N LEU A 147 48.25 36.49 -23.63
CA LEU A 147 48.90 37.67 -23.03
C LEU A 147 50.43 37.54 -23.06
N GLN A 148 50.96 36.33 -22.84
CA GLN A 148 52.40 36.08 -22.96
C GLN A 148 52.91 36.29 -24.38
N GLU A 149 52.17 35.82 -25.39
CA GLU A 149 52.49 36.06 -26.80
C GLU A 149 52.50 37.56 -27.13
N GLN A 150 51.47 38.31 -26.69
CA GLN A 150 51.42 39.77 -26.86
C GLN A 150 52.60 40.48 -26.19
N LEU A 151 52.97 40.07 -24.97
CA LEU A 151 54.15 40.60 -24.28
C LEU A 151 55.44 40.24 -25.02
N ALA A 152 55.56 39.03 -25.55
CA ALA A 152 56.70 38.60 -26.35
C ALA A 152 56.82 39.44 -27.63
N GLU A 153 55.72 39.65 -28.36
CA GLU A 153 55.67 40.51 -29.56
C GLU A 153 55.99 41.98 -29.26
N ALA A 154 55.42 42.53 -28.18
CA ALA A 154 55.69 43.89 -27.75
C ALA A 154 57.16 44.06 -27.32
N SER A 155 57.72 43.10 -26.59
CA SER A 155 59.13 43.10 -26.17
C SER A 155 60.09 42.90 -27.36
N ALA A 156 59.71 42.09 -28.35
CA ALA A 156 60.48 41.90 -29.59
C ALA A 156 60.47 43.17 -30.44
N SER A 157 59.33 43.89 -30.48
CA SER A 157 59.20 45.20 -31.12
C SER A 157 59.94 46.31 -30.37
N GLN A 158 60.09 46.16 -29.04
CA GLN A 158 60.86 47.06 -28.18
C GLN A 158 62.35 46.74 -28.11
N ARG A 159 62.86 45.62 -28.69
CA ARG A 159 64.31 45.41 -28.81
C ARG A 159 64.88 46.59 -29.60
N PRO A 160 65.57 47.54 -28.96
CA PRO A 160 66.26 48.58 -29.69
C PRO A 160 67.35 47.88 -30.50
N SER A 161 67.61 48.37 -31.70
CA SER A 161 68.86 48.07 -32.37
C SER A 161 70.00 48.29 -31.37
N GLU A 162 70.65 47.19 -30.99
CA GLU A 162 71.82 47.19 -30.13
C GLU A 162 72.98 47.79 -30.94
N SER A 163 72.96 49.12 -31.08
CA SER A 163 74.19 49.88 -31.19
C SER A 163 74.93 49.64 -29.87
N ALA A 164 76.07 48.97 -29.98
CA ALA A 164 76.90 48.50 -28.88
C ALA A 164 77.01 49.49 -27.71
N PRO A 165 76.81 49.07 -26.45
CA PRO A 165 77.13 49.92 -25.32
C PRO A 165 78.65 50.06 -25.25
N LYS A 166 79.16 51.27 -25.53
CA LYS A 166 80.48 51.68 -25.06
C LYS A 166 80.52 51.41 -23.57
N THR A 167 81.52 50.66 -23.12
CA THR A 167 81.78 50.34 -21.73
C THR A 167 81.80 51.62 -20.89
N VAL A 168 80.70 51.94 -20.22
CA VAL A 168 80.67 53.01 -19.23
C VAL A 168 81.38 52.48 -18.00
N SER A 169 82.47 53.16 -17.66
CA SER A 169 83.34 52.91 -16.51
C SER A 169 82.56 52.56 -15.24
N THR A 170 82.92 51.44 -14.63
CA THR A 170 82.37 50.95 -13.35
C THR A 170 82.70 51.86 -12.16
N GLU A 171 83.55 52.87 -12.33
CA GLU A 171 83.90 53.85 -11.28
C GLU A 171 82.79 54.88 -11.05
N GLU A 172 82.08 55.32 -12.10
CA GLU A 172 81.02 56.33 -11.96
C GLU A 172 79.79 55.78 -11.22
N ARG A 173 79.40 54.53 -11.53
CA ARG A 173 78.27 53.86 -10.84
C ARG A 173 78.52 53.67 -9.35
N ARG A 174 79.75 53.41 -8.93
CA ARG A 174 80.10 53.27 -7.51
C ARG A 174 80.05 54.60 -6.75
N SER A 175 80.34 55.73 -7.41
CA SER A 175 80.30 57.05 -6.78
C SER A 175 78.87 57.54 -6.54
N TRP A 176 77.93 57.24 -7.46
CA TRP A 176 76.54 57.65 -7.34
C TRP A 176 75.81 56.96 -6.17
N TRP A 177 76.05 55.66 -5.98
CA TRP A 177 75.47 54.90 -4.85
C TRP A 177 76.01 55.35 -3.49
N ARG A 178 77.30 55.70 -3.37
CA ARG A 178 77.86 56.24 -2.11
C ARG A 178 77.29 57.61 -1.76
N ARG A 179 77.06 58.46 -2.77
CA ARG A 179 76.52 59.82 -2.58
C ARG A 179 75.03 59.83 -2.27
N PHE A 180 74.30 58.81 -2.73
CA PHE A 180 72.85 58.68 -2.53
C PHE A 180 72.47 57.90 -1.26
N PHE A 181 73.24 56.87 -0.88
CA PHE A 181 72.95 56.05 0.31
C PHE A 181 73.83 56.33 1.53
N GLY A 182 74.77 57.29 1.45
CA GLY A 182 75.44 57.83 2.63
C GLY A 182 76.18 56.80 3.50
N PHE A 183 76.76 55.76 2.90
CA PHE A 183 77.68 54.88 3.62
C PHE A 183 79.07 55.52 3.66
N GLY A 184 79.36 56.20 4.77
CA GLY A 184 80.68 56.58 5.23
C GLY A 184 81.24 55.53 6.18
#